data_AF-A0A8T7EPS1-F1
#
_entry.id   AF-A0A8T7EPS1-F1
#
_cell.length_a   1.000
_cell.length_b   1.000
_cell.length_c   1.000
_cell.angle_alpha   90.00
_cell.angle_beta   90.00
_cell.angle_gamma   90.00
#
_symmetry.space_group_name_H-M   'P 1'
#
loop_
_entity.id
_entity.type
_entity.pdbx_description
1 polymer ?
#
loop_
_entity_poly.entity_id
_entity_poly.type
_entity_poly.pdbx_seq_one_letter_code
_entity_poly.pdbx_strand_id
1 'polypeptide(L)'
;MSIVGVVEEMGDYDGYINAFAAYMGEVAALGPDAIQVWNEPNIDREWPLGRVNGAEYTKLLAASFNAIKTANPNVMVMTAAPSPTGFAGSAGCVQTDTYHVCNDDVFFQQMAAAGAANYIDCVGLHYNEGVVSPSATTGDPRDNFPTRYFGSNIGRARAYFPNRPICFSARAT
;
A
#
# COMPACT_ATOMS: atom_id res chain seq x y z
N MET A 1 2.15 12.90 4.63
CA MET A 1 2.51 13.03 3.21
C MET A 1 2.74 11.67 2.58
N SER A 2 2.66 11.54 1.26
CA SER A 2 2.97 10.29 0.55
C SER A 2 4.30 10.41 -0.18
N ILE A 3 5.07 9.32 -0.20
CA ILE A 3 6.38 9.24 -0.82
C ILE A 3 6.31 8.24 -1.96
N VAL A 4 6.66 8.72 -3.15
CA VAL A 4 6.78 7.92 -4.37
C VAL A 4 8.23 7.50 -4.48
N GLY A 5 8.48 6.20 -4.73
CA GLY A 5 9.81 5.77 -5.11
C GLY A 5 9.96 5.63 -6.62
N VAL A 6 11.15 5.23 -7.03
CA VAL A 6 11.59 5.24 -8.43
C VAL A 6 11.79 3.80 -8.86
N VAL A 7 10.87 3.28 -9.64
CA VAL A 7 10.82 1.86 -10.04
C VAL A 7 12.09 1.47 -10.81
N GLU A 8 12.60 2.38 -11.64
CA GLU A 8 13.78 2.21 -12.49
C GLU A 8 15.07 2.00 -11.68
N GLU A 9 15.10 2.45 -10.42
CA GLU A 9 16.27 2.34 -9.55
C GLU A 9 16.29 1.02 -8.74
N MET A 10 15.25 0.19 -8.84
CA MET A 10 15.09 -1.03 -8.03
C MET A 10 15.80 -2.27 -8.61
N GLY A 11 16.81 -2.07 -9.46
CA GLY A 11 17.60 -3.16 -10.04
C GLY A 11 18.37 -3.96 -8.99
N ASP A 12 19.08 -3.28 -8.08
CA ASP A 12 19.53 -3.85 -6.80
C ASP A 12 18.48 -3.55 -5.73
N TYR A 13 17.59 -4.50 -5.51
CA TYR A 13 16.45 -4.29 -4.63
C TYR A 13 16.84 -4.06 -3.17
N ASP A 14 17.80 -4.82 -2.66
CA ASP A 14 18.19 -4.73 -1.25
C ASP A 14 18.96 -3.42 -1.02
N GLY A 15 19.83 -3.04 -1.97
CA GLY A 15 20.47 -1.73 -1.99
C GLY A 15 19.45 -0.58 -2.03
N TYR A 16 18.44 -0.70 -2.90
CA TYR A 16 17.37 0.28 -3.03
C TYR A 16 16.55 0.41 -1.74
N ILE A 17 16.16 -0.70 -1.10
CA ILE A 17 15.42 -0.66 0.18
C ILE A 17 16.21 0.13 1.23
N ASN A 18 17.52 -0.11 1.33
CA ASN A 18 18.35 0.57 2.31
C ASN A 18 18.44 2.08 2.02
N ALA A 19 18.62 2.46 0.75
CA ALA A 19 18.65 3.87 0.35
C ALA A 19 17.31 4.57 0.59
N PHE A 20 16.20 3.93 0.22
CA PHE A 20 14.85 4.46 0.45
C PHE A 20 14.57 4.62 1.95
N ALA A 21 14.92 3.63 2.77
CA ALA A 21 14.74 3.71 4.21
C ALA A 21 15.56 4.86 4.84
N ALA A 22 16.81 5.06 4.40
CA ALA A 22 17.62 6.20 4.83
C ALA A 22 16.94 7.53 4.50
N TYR A 23 16.45 7.69 3.27
CA TYR A 23 15.67 8.86 2.86
C TYR A 23 14.41 9.04 3.73
N MET A 24 13.73 7.96 4.13
CA MET A 24 12.59 8.05 5.05
C MET A 24 12.96 8.55 6.45
N GLY A 25 14.14 8.22 6.94
CA GLY A 25 14.69 8.84 8.14
C GLY A 25 14.89 10.35 7.98
N GLU A 26 15.43 10.79 6.85
CA GLU A 26 15.63 12.22 6.57
C GLU A 26 14.31 12.99 6.48
N VAL A 27 13.31 12.43 5.78
CA VAL A 27 11.96 13.03 5.72
C VAL A 27 11.32 13.08 7.09
N ALA A 28 11.46 12.03 7.91
CA ALA A 28 10.91 12.00 9.27
C ALA A 28 11.54 13.07 10.19
N ALA A 29 12.83 13.39 9.99
CA ALA A 29 13.52 14.46 10.72
C ALA A 29 12.94 15.86 10.44
N LEU A 30 12.22 16.05 9.32
CA LEU A 30 11.49 17.29 9.03
C LEU A 30 10.17 17.42 9.83
N GLY A 31 9.78 16.37 10.57
CA GLY A 31 8.63 16.39 11.47
C GLY A 31 7.24 16.39 10.83
N PRO A 32 6.95 15.64 9.75
CA PRO A 32 5.58 15.48 9.27
C PRO A 32 4.74 14.68 10.28
N ASP A 33 3.42 14.88 10.31
CA ASP A 33 2.54 14.09 11.18
C ASP A 33 2.52 12.61 10.80
N ALA A 34 2.59 12.31 9.50
CA ALA A 34 2.55 10.96 8.96
C ALA A 34 3.29 10.84 7.62
N ILE A 35 3.84 9.65 7.36
CA ILE A 35 4.48 9.27 6.09
C ILE A 35 3.78 8.02 5.54
N GLN A 36 3.28 8.09 4.31
CA GLN A 36 2.95 6.92 3.51
C GLN A 36 4.23 6.36 2.91
N VAL A 37 4.53 5.11 3.21
CA VAL A 37 5.68 4.43 2.62
C VAL A 37 5.23 3.83 1.30
N TRP A 38 5.57 4.49 0.20
CA TRP A 38 5.27 4.09 -1.19
C TRP A 38 3.82 4.35 -1.66
N ASN A 39 3.59 4.32 -2.98
CA ASN A 39 2.28 4.43 -3.62
C ASN A 39 1.90 3.12 -4.36
N GLU A 40 0.77 2.49 -4.00
CA GLU A 40 0.10 1.45 -4.78
C GLU A 40 0.98 0.28 -5.33
N PRO A 41 1.80 -0.40 -4.51
CA PRO A 41 2.79 -1.38 -4.98
C PRO A 41 2.20 -2.72 -5.46
N ASN A 42 0.87 -2.84 -5.47
CA ASN A 42 0.15 -4.02 -5.98
C ASN A 42 -0.05 -3.97 -7.50
N ILE A 43 0.46 -2.94 -8.17
CA ILE A 43 0.45 -2.82 -9.63
C ILE A 43 1.85 -2.46 -10.13
N ASP A 44 2.22 -3.03 -11.27
CA ASP A 44 3.51 -2.84 -11.94
C ASP A 44 3.81 -1.42 -12.44
N ARG A 45 2.78 -0.58 -12.57
CA ARG A 45 2.97 0.85 -12.83
C ARG A 45 3.75 1.54 -11.71
N GLU A 46 3.62 1.03 -10.50
CA GLU A 46 4.14 1.67 -9.30
C GLU A 46 5.16 0.77 -8.59
N TRP A 47 5.44 -0.43 -9.09
CA TRP A 47 6.35 -1.39 -8.46
C TRP A 47 7.02 -2.26 -9.53
N PRO A 48 8.25 -2.75 -9.34
CA PRO A 48 8.95 -3.48 -10.40
C PRO A 48 8.15 -4.68 -10.92
N LEU A 49 8.04 -4.76 -12.24
CA LEU A 49 7.45 -5.90 -12.95
C LEU A 49 8.09 -7.21 -12.46
N GLY A 50 7.27 -8.23 -12.26
CA GLY A 50 7.72 -9.51 -11.72
C GLY A 50 7.99 -9.54 -10.21
N ARG A 51 7.81 -8.42 -9.49
CA ARG A 51 8.05 -8.33 -8.04
C ARG A 51 6.88 -7.78 -7.24
N VAL A 52 5.72 -7.57 -7.88
CA VAL A 52 4.46 -7.20 -7.22
C VAL A 52 4.06 -8.29 -6.24
N ASN A 53 4.30 -8.04 -4.96
CA ASN A 53 4.06 -8.99 -3.88
C ASN A 53 4.04 -8.24 -2.53
N GLY A 54 3.01 -8.49 -1.72
CA GLY A 54 2.84 -7.82 -0.43
C GLY A 54 3.96 -8.15 0.58
N ALA A 55 4.56 -9.33 0.50
CA ALA A 55 5.71 -9.69 1.33
C ALA A 55 6.99 -8.98 0.89
N GLU A 56 7.21 -8.80 -0.42
CA GLU A 56 8.33 -7.99 -0.92
C GLU A 56 8.19 -6.54 -0.45
N TYR A 57 7.02 -5.92 -0.65
CA TYR A 57 6.75 -4.57 -0.13
C TYR A 57 6.94 -4.47 1.39
N THR A 58 6.58 -5.51 2.15
CA THR A 58 6.74 -5.51 3.61
C THR A 58 8.21 -5.39 4.04
N LYS A 59 9.19 -5.82 3.22
CA LYS A 59 10.62 -5.61 3.49
C LYS A 59 10.98 -4.12 3.46
N LEU A 60 10.53 -3.40 2.41
CA LEU A 60 10.70 -1.95 2.28
C LEU A 60 10.02 -1.22 3.44
N LEU A 61 8.79 -1.63 3.77
CA LEU A 61 8.00 -1.06 4.86
C LEU A 61 8.70 -1.22 6.22
N ALA A 62 9.23 -2.41 6.52
CA ALA A 62 9.92 -2.67 7.78
C ALA A 62 11.20 -1.82 7.91
N ALA A 63 12.01 -1.74 6.86
CA ALA A 63 13.21 -0.90 6.84
C ALA A 63 12.86 0.59 7.03
N SER A 64 11.85 1.06 6.30
CA SER A 64 11.38 2.45 6.38
C SER A 64 10.81 2.77 7.76
N PHE A 65 9.99 1.89 8.35
CA PHE A 65 9.45 2.07 9.69
C PHE A 65 10.57 2.25 10.72
N ASN A 66 11.58 1.37 10.69
CA ASN A 66 12.68 1.44 11.64
C ASN A 66 13.49 2.75 11.49
N ALA A 67 13.75 3.18 10.25
CA ALA A 67 14.44 4.44 9.99
C ALA A 67 13.62 5.66 10.46
N ILE A 68 12.33 5.69 10.13
CA ILE A 68 11.39 6.75 10.55
C ILE A 68 11.34 6.83 12.07
N LYS A 69 11.10 5.71 12.76
CA LYS A 69 10.98 5.69 14.22
C LYS A 69 12.29 6.02 14.93
N THR A 70 13.43 5.70 14.32
CA THR A 70 14.75 6.09 14.84
C THR A 70 14.97 7.60 14.73
N ALA A 71 14.59 8.21 13.61
CA ALA A 71 14.74 9.64 13.39
C ALA A 71 13.73 10.48 14.19
N ASN A 72 12.47 10.05 14.20
CA ASN A 72 11.39 10.72 14.92
C ASN A 72 10.26 9.73 15.28
N PRO A 73 10.14 9.29 16.56
CA PRO A 73 9.15 8.31 16.97
C PRO A 73 7.71 8.81 16.89
N ASN A 74 7.49 10.13 16.83
CA ASN A 74 6.16 10.74 16.77
C ASN A 74 5.54 10.72 15.36
N VAL A 75 6.34 10.50 14.31
CA VAL A 75 5.84 10.42 12.92
C VAL A 75 5.07 9.12 12.75
N MET A 76 3.82 9.20 12.30
CA MET A 76 3.01 8.01 11.99
C MET A 76 3.49 7.36 10.69
N VAL A 77 3.54 6.03 10.66
CA VAL A 77 3.88 5.24 9.48
C VAL A 77 2.63 4.57 8.91
N MET A 78 2.33 4.89 7.65
CA MET A 78 1.19 4.37 6.90
C MET A 78 1.66 3.47 5.75
N THR A 79 0.94 2.38 5.49
CA THR A 79 1.20 1.50 4.34
C THR A 79 0.87 2.18 3.00
N ALA A 80 1.32 1.58 1.90
CA ALA A 80 1.30 2.18 0.57
C ALA A 80 -0.07 2.30 -0.11
N ALA A 81 -1.18 2.06 0.62
CA ALA A 81 -2.54 2.13 0.09
C ALA A 81 -2.71 1.43 -1.29
N PRO A 82 -2.70 0.08 -1.34
CA PRO A 82 -2.85 -0.67 -2.58
C PRO A 82 -3.95 -0.12 -3.49
N SER A 83 -3.67 -0.06 -4.80
CA SER A 83 -4.61 0.33 -5.83
C SER A 83 -5.87 -0.53 -5.71
N PRO A 84 -7.07 0.06 -5.57
CA PRO A 84 -8.31 -0.71 -5.46
C PRO A 84 -8.56 -1.42 -6.80
N THR A 85 -8.35 -2.74 -6.85
CA THR A 85 -8.43 -3.49 -8.10
C THR A 85 -8.83 -4.95 -7.87
N GLY A 86 -9.68 -5.44 -8.76
CA GLY A 86 -10.05 -6.85 -8.91
C GLY A 86 -9.54 -7.46 -10.22
N PHE A 87 -8.57 -6.82 -10.89
CA PHE A 87 -8.14 -7.17 -12.24
C PHE A 87 -7.73 -8.65 -12.41
N ALA A 88 -7.10 -9.23 -11.39
CA ALA A 88 -6.66 -10.62 -11.41
C ALA A 88 -7.82 -11.64 -11.23
N GLY A 89 -9.05 -11.17 -11.01
CA GLY A 89 -10.22 -12.02 -10.80
C GLY A 89 -9.99 -13.04 -9.68
N SER A 90 -10.39 -14.28 -9.90
CA SER A 90 -10.20 -15.37 -8.93
C SER A 90 -8.76 -15.85 -8.80
N ALA A 91 -7.85 -15.48 -9.71
CA ALA A 91 -6.44 -15.82 -9.60
C ALA A 91 -5.74 -15.03 -8.48
N GLY A 92 -6.30 -13.88 -8.09
CA GLY A 92 -5.78 -13.04 -7.01
C GLY A 92 -4.56 -12.21 -7.40
N CYS A 93 -3.61 -12.80 -8.12
CA CYS A 93 -2.52 -12.13 -8.80
C CYS A 93 -2.35 -12.71 -10.22
N VAL A 94 -1.99 -11.85 -11.18
CA VAL A 94 -1.63 -12.27 -12.54
C VAL A 94 -0.33 -11.60 -12.92
N GLN A 95 0.59 -12.41 -13.46
CA GLN A 95 1.86 -11.96 -14.01
C GLN A 95 2.01 -12.49 -15.44
N THR A 96 2.45 -11.62 -16.33
CA THR A 96 2.86 -11.92 -17.71
C THR A 96 4.20 -11.22 -17.99
N ASP A 97 4.72 -11.37 -19.20
CA ASP A 97 5.94 -10.67 -19.64
C ASP A 97 5.74 -9.14 -19.75
N THR A 98 4.50 -8.66 -19.80
CA THR A 98 4.19 -7.23 -20.01
C THR A 98 3.44 -6.58 -18.87
N TYR A 99 2.84 -7.35 -17.96
CA TYR A 99 2.20 -6.79 -16.78
C TYR A 99 2.19 -7.71 -15.56
N HIS A 100 2.12 -7.12 -14.37
CA HIS A 100 1.95 -7.81 -13.09
C HIS A 100 1.01 -7.01 -12.16
N VAL A 101 -0.08 -7.62 -11.73
CA VAL A 101 -1.08 -7.03 -10.82
C VAL A 101 -1.51 -8.04 -9.77
N CYS A 102 -1.63 -7.60 -8.52
CA CYS A 102 -2.32 -8.31 -7.46
C CYS A 102 -3.57 -7.53 -7.02
N ASN A 103 -4.68 -8.23 -6.81
CA ASN A 103 -5.86 -7.67 -6.18
C ASN A 103 -5.49 -7.16 -4.78
N ASP A 104 -6.12 -6.07 -4.36
CA ASP A 104 -5.80 -5.39 -3.12
C ASP A 104 -6.01 -6.25 -1.87
N ASP A 105 -7.04 -7.12 -1.83
CA ASP A 105 -7.23 -8.09 -0.74
C ASP A 105 -6.09 -9.11 -0.63
N VAL A 106 -5.67 -9.67 -1.76
CA VAL A 106 -4.54 -10.61 -1.81
C VAL A 106 -3.24 -9.92 -1.41
N PHE A 107 -3.05 -8.67 -1.81
CA PHE A 107 -1.88 -7.89 -1.40
C PHE A 107 -1.89 -7.60 0.11
N PHE A 108 -3.03 -7.19 0.69
CA PHE A 108 -3.17 -7.03 2.14
C PHE A 108 -2.95 -8.35 2.90
N GLN A 109 -3.44 -9.47 2.37
CA GLN A 109 -3.19 -10.81 2.92
C GLN A 109 -1.70 -11.12 2.97
N GLN A 110 -0.99 -10.92 1.85
CA GLN A 110 0.45 -11.16 1.75
C GLN A 110 1.23 -10.29 2.73
N MET A 111 0.86 -9.01 2.87
CA MET A 111 1.46 -8.11 3.86
C MET A 111 1.24 -8.60 5.30
N ALA A 112 0.01 -8.99 5.63
CA ALA A 112 -0.31 -9.49 6.97
C ALA A 112 0.47 -10.77 7.29
N ALA A 113 0.56 -11.70 6.34
CA ALA A 113 1.34 -12.93 6.47
C ALA A 113 2.85 -12.65 6.64
N ALA A 114 3.36 -11.59 6.01
CA ALA A 114 4.75 -11.13 6.16
C ALA A 114 5.01 -10.32 7.44
N GLY A 115 3.99 -10.12 8.29
CA GLY A 115 4.16 -9.42 9.57
C GLY A 115 4.14 -7.90 9.47
N ALA A 116 3.58 -7.33 8.40
CA ALA A 116 3.49 -5.87 8.21
C ALA A 116 2.84 -5.14 9.39
N ALA A 117 1.97 -5.82 10.16
CA ALA A 117 1.34 -5.27 11.34
C ALA A 117 2.36 -4.81 12.41
N ASN A 118 3.61 -5.30 12.39
CA ASN A 118 4.65 -4.88 13.32
C ASN A 118 5.34 -3.56 12.92
N TYR A 119 5.10 -3.06 11.70
CA TYR A 119 5.85 -1.97 11.07
C TYR A 119 4.94 -0.84 10.59
N ILE A 120 3.78 -0.67 11.22
CA ILE A 120 2.78 0.33 10.84
C ILE A 120 2.06 0.90 12.05
N ASP A 121 1.64 2.16 11.92
CA ASP A 121 0.68 2.79 12.82
C ASP A 121 -0.75 2.71 12.27
N CYS A 122 -0.91 2.80 10.94
CA CYS A 122 -2.19 2.60 10.27
C CYS A 122 -2.05 1.99 8.87
N VAL A 123 -3.14 1.40 8.39
CA VAL A 123 -3.24 0.84 7.04
C VAL A 123 -3.69 1.94 6.09
N GLY A 124 -2.84 2.26 5.12
CA GLY A 124 -3.19 3.15 4.02
C GLY A 124 -4.27 2.52 3.14
N LEU A 125 -5.21 3.34 2.70
CA LEU A 125 -6.27 2.95 1.79
C LEU A 125 -6.59 4.10 0.83
N HIS A 126 -6.69 3.77 -0.46
CA HIS A 126 -7.24 4.67 -1.45
C HIS A 126 -8.71 4.32 -1.72
N TYR A 127 -9.54 5.33 -1.99
CA TYR A 127 -10.92 5.14 -2.46
C TYR A 127 -11.10 5.84 -3.81
N ASN A 128 -10.26 5.45 -4.76
CA ASN A 128 -10.18 6.08 -6.09
C ASN A 128 -11.34 5.67 -7.02
N GLU A 129 -12.10 4.63 -6.64
CA GLU A 129 -13.18 4.10 -7.46
C GLU A 129 -14.57 4.62 -7.06
N GLY A 130 -14.72 5.40 -5.98
CA GLY A 130 -16.03 5.83 -5.49
C GLY A 130 -16.75 6.81 -6.42
N VAL A 131 -17.91 6.41 -6.95
CA VAL A 131 -18.81 7.28 -7.74
C VAL A 131 -20.22 7.39 -7.15
N VAL A 132 -20.45 6.72 -6.02
CA VAL A 132 -21.71 6.72 -5.27
C VAL A 132 -21.48 7.29 -3.87
N SER A 133 -22.55 7.55 -3.11
CA SER A 133 -22.45 8.01 -1.72
C SER A 133 -21.56 7.09 -0.88
N PRO A 134 -20.72 7.61 0.05
CA PRO A 134 -19.95 6.77 0.98
C PRO A 134 -20.81 5.84 1.85
N SER A 135 -22.10 6.14 2.00
CA SER A 135 -23.06 5.28 2.72
C SER A 135 -23.71 4.21 1.84
N ALA A 136 -23.51 4.25 0.52
CA ALA A 136 -24.09 3.28 -0.39
C ALA A 136 -23.36 1.93 -0.30
N THR A 137 -24.13 0.85 -0.44
CA THR A 137 -23.63 -0.54 -0.48
C THR A 137 -24.05 -1.26 -1.77
N THR A 138 -24.76 -0.55 -2.66
CA THR A 138 -25.33 -1.01 -3.92
C THR A 138 -25.56 0.20 -4.83
N GLY A 139 -25.73 -0.02 -6.13
CA GLY A 139 -26.14 1.01 -7.09
C GLY A 139 -25.00 1.68 -7.86
N ASP A 140 -23.79 1.13 -7.81
CA ASP A 140 -22.72 1.53 -8.74
C ASP A 140 -23.08 1.07 -10.18
N PRO A 141 -22.96 1.94 -11.20
CA PRO A 141 -23.36 1.61 -12.57
C PRO A 141 -22.43 0.62 -13.29
N ARG A 142 -21.23 0.33 -12.74
CA ARG A 142 -20.25 -0.57 -13.39
C ARG A 142 -20.48 -2.01 -12.99
N ASP A 143 -20.52 -2.29 -11.68
CA ASP A 143 -20.64 -3.62 -11.09
C ASP A 143 -20.90 -3.50 -9.56
N ASN A 144 -20.88 -4.62 -8.84
CA ASN A 144 -20.96 -4.65 -7.37
C ASN A 144 -19.63 -5.05 -6.72
N PHE A 145 -18.50 -4.74 -7.35
CA PHE A 145 -17.20 -5.13 -6.81
C PHE A 145 -16.91 -4.42 -5.48
N PRO A 146 -16.28 -5.07 -4.47
CA PRO A 146 -16.21 -4.51 -3.12
C PRO A 146 -15.51 -3.14 -3.00
N THR A 147 -14.58 -2.81 -3.89
CA THR A 147 -13.88 -1.51 -3.89
C THR A 147 -14.74 -0.36 -4.42
N ARG A 148 -15.91 -0.64 -5.04
CA ARG A 148 -16.89 0.37 -5.47
C ARG A 148 -17.49 1.15 -4.31
N TYR A 149 -17.66 0.50 -3.16
CA TYR A 149 -18.35 1.06 -2.00
C TYR A 149 -17.38 1.32 -0.86
N PHE A 150 -17.46 2.51 -0.26
CA PHE A 150 -16.55 2.96 0.80
C PHE A 150 -16.44 1.96 1.96
N GLY A 151 -17.58 1.44 2.43
CA GLY A 151 -17.63 0.48 3.54
C GLY A 151 -16.95 -0.85 3.22
N SER A 152 -17.22 -1.44 2.06
CA SER A 152 -16.60 -2.72 1.68
C SER A 152 -15.14 -2.56 1.26
N ASN A 153 -14.73 -1.40 0.73
CA ASN A 153 -13.33 -1.07 0.49
C ASN A 153 -12.52 -1.07 1.80
N ILE A 154 -13.04 -0.40 2.84
CA ILE A 154 -12.48 -0.48 4.20
C ILE A 154 -12.42 -1.93 4.70
N GLY A 155 -13.47 -2.72 4.40
CA GLY A 155 -13.57 -4.12 4.78
C GLY A 155 -12.41 -4.98 4.26
N ARG A 156 -11.90 -4.70 3.05
CA ARG A 156 -10.79 -5.46 2.45
C ARG A 156 -9.50 -5.34 3.26
N ALA A 157 -9.14 -4.12 3.68
CA ALA A 157 -8.00 -3.90 4.56
C ALA A 157 -8.22 -4.49 5.97
N ARG A 158 -9.41 -4.25 6.55
CA ARG A 158 -9.75 -4.71 7.92
C ARG A 158 -9.78 -6.22 8.07
N ALA A 159 -10.04 -6.97 6.99
CA ALA A 159 -9.99 -8.43 7.02
C ALA A 159 -8.62 -8.98 7.44
N TYR A 160 -7.54 -8.25 7.14
CA TYR A 160 -6.16 -8.67 7.42
C TYR A 160 -5.48 -7.83 8.52
N PHE A 161 -6.00 -6.64 8.80
CA PHE A 161 -5.48 -5.74 9.83
C PHE A 161 -6.60 -5.25 10.77
N PRO A 162 -7.28 -6.16 11.51
CA PRO A 162 -8.50 -5.82 12.27
C PRO A 162 -8.26 -4.82 13.41
N ASN A 163 -7.03 -4.76 13.94
CA ASN A 163 -6.66 -3.94 15.10
C ASN A 163 -5.85 -2.70 14.72
N ARG A 164 -5.75 -2.36 13.42
CA ARG A 164 -5.01 -1.19 12.96
C ARG A 164 -6.00 -0.14 12.41
N PRO A 165 -5.83 1.15 12.76
CA PRO A 165 -6.59 2.22 12.13
C PRO A 165 -6.44 2.21 10.60
N ILE A 166 -7.46 2.69 9.90
CA ILE A 166 -7.41 2.93 8.46
C ILE A 166 -7.09 4.42 8.25
N CYS A 167 -6.09 4.70 7.44
CA CYS A 167 -5.70 6.05 7.04
C CYS A 167 -5.96 6.23 5.54
N PHE A 168 -6.60 7.32 5.17
CA PHE A 168 -6.83 7.68 3.77
C PHE A 168 -5.76 8.64 3.30
N SER A 169 -5.29 8.42 2.08
CA SER A 169 -4.39 9.32 1.36
C SER A 169 -4.92 9.61 -0.04
N ALA A 170 -4.49 10.74 -0.58
CA ALA A 170 -4.60 10.99 -2.01
C ALA A 170 -3.47 10.23 -2.72
N ARG A 171 -3.75 9.74 -3.92
CA ARG A 171 -2.73 9.17 -4.81
C ARG A 171 -1.63 10.22 -5.02
N ALA A 172 -0.40 9.83 -4.78
CA ALA A 172 0.73 10.70 -5.09
C ALA A 172 0.90 10.78 -6.61
N THR A 173 1.12 11.98 -7.13
CA THR A 173 1.32 12.28 -8.55
C THR A 173 2.68 12.89 -8.77
#